data_AF-A0A8C4TKL9-F1
#
_entry.id   AF-A0A8C4TKL9-F1
#
_cell.length_a   1.000
_cell.length_b   1.000
_cell.length_c   1.000
_cell.angle_alpha   90.00
_cell.angle_beta   90.00
_cell.angle_gamma   90.00
#
_symmetry.space_group_name_H-M   'P 1'
#
loop_
_entity.id
_entity.type
_entity.pdbx_description
1 polymer ?
#
loop_
_entity_poly.entity_id
_entity_poly.type
_entity_poly.pdbx_seq_one_letter_code
_entity_poly.pdbx_strand_id
1 'polypeptide(L)'
;MLPVSCQNWSKTSELEQQEGEDELHKASSDSTSSVNGQQMFRVSCRCSGSIARMFNAQELGRMIGTAVAKHFGWKTELKDPEFEINVHLSDVYWVVGIPVFRLPLAQRSYIKTAGLRPTIAWTMAFLADIKAGSVLLDPMCGVGTILLEAAEERQDSVFIGTDISESQLKMAHQNVESAGLSGKINLIRGSATEIPLQPASVDAIVCDLPFGRKFKCKTDIRTLLPTVLKEMERVLRVGGNLVLLLSPPLSVHIQKHFSSDRMVGSGITSPVRVDSSFSTDTNTQAGSADRKLLQQENPRRRNEVADGEAARAHAEHTVAGASSPSPALPLADFPSLQLNAIYRVSLGLTDGLIHWYKKVLLT
;
A
#
# COMPACT_ATOMS: atom_id res chain seq x y z
N MET A 1 -8.77 -2.92 -31.43
CA MET A 1 -10.19 -3.31 -31.53
C MET A 1 -10.27 -4.58 -32.34
N LEU A 2 -10.80 -5.67 -31.76
CA LEU A 2 -11.23 -6.88 -32.47
C LEU A 2 -12.48 -7.41 -31.74
N PRO A 3 -13.55 -7.82 -32.44
CA PRO A 3 -14.78 -8.27 -31.80
C PRO A 3 -14.72 -9.75 -31.41
N VAL A 4 -15.34 -10.11 -30.29
CA VAL A 4 -15.61 -11.51 -29.92
C VAL A 4 -17.07 -11.80 -30.25
N SER A 5 -17.32 -12.78 -31.13
CA SER A 5 -18.67 -13.18 -31.55
C SER A 5 -19.26 -14.24 -30.63
N CYS A 6 -20.32 -13.91 -29.91
CA CYS A 6 -21.17 -14.93 -29.27
C CYS A 6 -22.15 -15.52 -30.29
N GLN A 7 -22.19 -16.85 -30.40
CA GLN A 7 -23.24 -17.56 -31.13
C GLN A 7 -23.64 -18.86 -30.42
N ASN A 8 -24.90 -19.25 -30.65
CA ASN A 8 -25.46 -20.59 -30.44
C ASN A 8 -25.59 -21.12 -29.00
N TRP A 9 -26.73 -20.80 -28.37
CA TRP A 9 -27.53 -21.83 -27.71
C TRP A 9 -28.77 -22.07 -28.59
N SER A 10 -29.09 -23.34 -28.90
CA SER A 10 -30.07 -23.67 -29.96
C SER A 10 -31.28 -24.46 -29.44
N LYS A 11 -32.42 -24.23 -30.10
CA LYS A 11 -33.78 -24.71 -29.79
C LYS A 11 -33.89 -26.16 -29.27
N THR A 12 -34.60 -26.30 -28.15
CA THR A 12 -35.62 -27.34 -27.89
C THR A 12 -36.66 -26.73 -26.94
N SER A 13 -37.97 -26.94 -27.09
CA SER A 13 -38.72 -27.56 -28.19
C SER A 13 -40.18 -27.07 -28.14
N GLU A 14 -40.80 -26.82 -29.29
CA GLU A 14 -42.26 -26.62 -29.38
C GLU A 14 -42.95 -27.98 -29.18
N LEU A 15 -43.89 -28.11 -28.23
CA LEU A 15 -45.04 -29.06 -28.22
C LEU A 15 -45.77 -29.04 -26.86
N GLU A 16 -46.73 -28.12 -26.70
CA GLU A 16 -47.98 -28.33 -25.95
C GLU A 16 -48.91 -27.16 -26.30
N GLN A 17 -50.13 -27.45 -26.76
CA GLN A 17 -51.09 -26.47 -27.28
C GLN A 17 -52.42 -26.58 -26.54
N GLN A 18 -53.09 -25.44 -26.40
CA GLN A 18 -54.53 -25.28 -26.16
C GLN A 18 -55.14 -25.90 -24.90
N GLU A 19 -55.55 -25.03 -23.98
CA GLU A 19 -56.96 -24.93 -23.54
C GLU A 19 -57.19 -23.58 -22.83
N GLY A 20 -58.40 -23.02 -22.89
CA GLY A 20 -58.84 -21.95 -21.96
C GLY A 20 -58.81 -20.47 -22.38
N GLU A 21 -58.98 -20.10 -23.65
CA GLU A 21 -59.32 -18.70 -24.02
C GLU A 21 -60.83 -18.41 -23.78
N ASP A 22 -61.31 -18.29 -22.53
CA ASP A 22 -62.66 -17.75 -22.26
C ASP A 22 -62.93 -17.35 -20.79
N GLU A 23 -62.37 -16.22 -20.30
CA GLU A 23 -62.98 -15.49 -19.14
C GLU A 23 -62.66 -13.97 -19.09
N LEU A 24 -62.42 -13.32 -20.23
CA LEU A 24 -62.09 -11.90 -20.29
C LEU A 24 -63.34 -11.00 -20.19
N HIS A 25 -64.02 -10.89 -19.03
CA HIS A 25 -64.95 -9.77 -18.75
C HIS A 25 -65.43 -9.59 -17.28
N LYS A 26 -64.57 -9.68 -16.24
CA LYS A 26 -65.01 -9.29 -14.86
C LYS A 26 -63.99 -8.80 -13.82
N ALA A 27 -63.09 -7.88 -14.18
CA ALA A 27 -62.30 -7.11 -13.21
C ALA A 27 -61.98 -5.70 -13.72
N SER A 28 -62.80 -4.70 -13.38
CA SER A 28 -62.55 -3.28 -13.72
C SER A 28 -62.86 -2.35 -12.56
N SER A 29 -62.33 -2.69 -11.39
CA SER A 29 -62.25 -1.83 -10.20
C SER A 29 -61.16 -2.37 -9.27
N ASP A 30 -60.40 -1.44 -8.66
CA ASP A 30 -59.36 -1.63 -7.64
C ASP A 30 -58.01 -2.28 -8.02
N SER A 31 -57.00 -1.92 -7.21
CA SER A 31 -55.64 -2.51 -7.12
C SER A 31 -54.56 -2.15 -8.16
N THR A 32 -54.49 -0.90 -8.62
CA THR A 32 -53.17 -0.31 -8.98
C THR A 32 -52.37 0.02 -7.71
N SER A 33 -51.98 -1.02 -6.95
CA SER A 33 -51.10 -0.92 -5.78
C SER A 33 -49.74 -1.52 -6.09
N SER A 34 -48.72 -0.66 -6.05
CA SER A 34 -47.32 -0.90 -6.42
C SER A 34 -46.69 -2.21 -5.91
N VAL A 35 -45.69 -2.68 -6.67
CA VAL A 35 -44.71 -3.72 -6.26
C VAL A 35 -43.87 -3.18 -5.09
N ASN A 36 -44.43 -3.23 -3.88
CA ASN A 36 -43.92 -2.51 -2.72
C ASN A 36 -42.91 -3.33 -1.91
N GLY A 37 -41.82 -3.75 -2.56
CA GLY A 37 -40.65 -4.29 -1.88
C GLY A 37 -39.98 -3.19 -1.07
N GLN A 38 -40.09 -3.23 0.26
CA GLN A 38 -39.43 -2.26 1.15
C GLN A 38 -37.91 -2.44 1.10
N GLN A 39 -37.26 -1.68 0.23
CA GLN A 39 -35.80 -1.72 0.06
C GLN A 39 -35.06 -1.48 1.38
N MET A 40 -34.12 -2.37 1.67
CA MET A 40 -33.28 -2.35 2.85
C MET A 40 -31.96 -1.63 2.57
N PHE A 41 -31.66 -0.55 3.30
CA PHE A 41 -30.48 0.27 3.04
C PHE A 41 -29.72 0.67 4.31
N ARG A 42 -28.45 1.05 4.16
CA ARG A 42 -27.71 1.80 5.20
C ARG A 42 -27.11 3.08 4.65
N VAL A 43 -26.80 4.01 5.55
CA VAL A 43 -26.02 5.22 5.23
C VAL A 43 -24.68 5.15 5.95
N SER A 44 -23.59 5.25 5.19
CA SER A 44 -22.23 5.34 5.72
C SER A 44 -21.66 6.72 5.44
N CYS A 45 -21.42 7.47 6.52
CA CYS A 45 -20.87 8.82 6.45
C CYS A 45 -19.37 8.85 6.74
N ARG A 46 -18.65 9.69 5.99
CA ARG A 46 -17.31 10.16 6.30
C ARG A 46 -17.31 11.68 6.35
N CYS A 47 -16.79 12.24 7.43
CA CYS A 47 -16.46 13.66 7.52
C CYS A 47 -14.95 13.85 7.30
N SER A 48 -14.54 15.02 6.82
CA SER A 48 -13.13 15.42 6.67
C SER A 48 -12.96 16.93 6.83
N GLY A 49 -11.76 17.38 7.18
CA GLY A 49 -11.49 18.80 7.44
C GLY A 49 -12.16 19.31 8.72
N SER A 50 -12.62 20.55 8.68
CA SER A 50 -13.38 21.23 9.73
C SER A 50 -14.75 20.59 9.96
N ILE A 51 -15.42 20.07 8.93
CA ILE A 51 -16.67 19.28 9.09
C ILE A 51 -16.46 18.13 10.09
N ALA A 52 -15.33 17.44 10.05
CA ALA A 52 -15.01 16.33 10.98
C ALA A 52 -14.77 16.76 12.44
N ARG A 53 -14.57 18.06 12.70
CA ARG A 53 -14.47 18.63 14.04
C ARG A 53 -15.82 19.11 14.60
N MET A 54 -16.81 19.28 13.73
CA MET A 54 -18.14 19.80 14.08
C MET A 54 -19.22 18.71 14.15
N PHE A 55 -19.08 17.61 13.39
CA PHE A 55 -20.10 16.57 13.29
C PHE A 55 -19.53 15.17 13.48
N ASN A 56 -20.14 14.40 14.39
CA ASN A 56 -19.94 12.96 14.47
C ASN A 56 -20.55 12.29 13.23
N ALA A 57 -19.72 11.60 12.45
CA ALA A 57 -20.15 10.94 11.22
C ALA A 57 -21.25 9.89 11.45
N GLN A 58 -21.28 9.23 12.62
CA GLN A 58 -22.31 8.24 12.95
C GLN A 58 -23.68 8.88 13.17
N GLU A 59 -23.72 10.01 13.89
CA GLU A 59 -24.95 10.79 14.12
C GLU A 59 -25.48 11.38 12.82
N LEU A 60 -24.58 11.86 11.96
CA LEU A 60 -24.92 12.43 10.65
C LEU A 60 -25.45 11.35 9.70
N GLY A 61 -24.86 10.14 9.72
CA GLY A 61 -25.41 8.97 9.03
C GLY A 61 -26.80 8.57 9.53
N ARG A 62 -27.04 8.62 10.85
CA ARG A 62 -28.37 8.39 11.45
C ARG A 62 -29.39 9.46 11.03
N MET A 63 -28.99 10.74 10.98
CA MET A 63 -29.86 11.84 10.53
C MET A 63 -30.25 11.67 9.05
N ILE A 64 -29.29 11.41 8.18
CA ILE A 64 -29.52 11.19 6.74
C ILE A 64 -30.35 9.92 6.51
N GLY A 65 -30.04 8.82 7.22
CA GLY A 65 -30.83 7.60 7.16
C GLY A 65 -32.29 7.79 7.58
N THR A 66 -32.54 8.58 8.64
CA THR A 66 -33.90 8.94 9.07
C THR A 66 -34.64 9.74 8.00
N ALA A 67 -33.95 10.68 7.34
CA ALA A 67 -34.53 11.50 6.27
C ALA A 67 -34.88 10.67 5.02
N VAL A 68 -33.96 9.80 4.57
CA VAL A 68 -34.16 8.90 3.43
C VAL A 68 -35.31 7.92 3.71
N ALA A 69 -35.31 7.25 4.86
CA ALA A 69 -36.37 6.32 5.25
C ALA A 69 -37.76 7.01 5.29
N LYS A 70 -37.84 8.23 5.83
CA LYS A 70 -39.08 9.02 5.87
C LYS A 70 -39.55 9.47 4.48
N HIS A 71 -38.63 9.75 3.54
CA HIS A 71 -38.97 10.27 2.22
C HIS A 71 -39.37 9.16 1.23
N PHE A 72 -38.66 8.03 1.23
CA PHE A 72 -38.87 6.94 0.27
C PHE A 72 -39.64 5.73 0.83
N GLY A 73 -39.92 5.68 2.14
CA GLY A 73 -40.54 4.52 2.79
C GLY A 73 -39.62 3.30 2.94
N TRP A 74 -38.32 3.48 2.67
CA TRP A 74 -37.30 2.44 2.77
C TRP A 74 -36.96 2.06 4.22
N LYS A 75 -36.49 0.83 4.42
CA LYS A 75 -36.16 0.28 5.73
C LYS A 75 -34.66 0.38 5.99
N THR A 76 -34.26 0.95 7.13
CA THR A 76 -32.85 0.94 7.54
C THR A 76 -32.44 -0.45 8.01
N GLU A 77 -31.41 -1.05 7.41
CA GLU A 77 -30.75 -2.28 7.84
C GLU A 77 -29.23 -2.09 7.82
N LEU A 78 -28.55 -2.35 8.93
CA LEU A 78 -27.13 -2.01 9.10
C LEU A 78 -26.19 -3.19 8.80
N LYS A 79 -26.66 -4.44 8.96
CA LYS A 79 -25.84 -5.65 8.86
C LYS A 79 -25.74 -6.16 7.42
N ASP A 80 -26.88 -6.41 6.78
CA ASP A 80 -26.98 -6.87 5.39
C ASP A 80 -28.04 -6.05 4.63
N PRO A 81 -27.72 -4.81 4.23
CA PRO A 81 -28.58 -4.01 3.38
C PRO A 81 -28.56 -4.53 1.93
N GLU A 82 -29.60 -4.26 1.15
CA GLU A 82 -29.60 -4.44 -0.30
C GLU A 82 -28.54 -3.54 -0.97
N PHE A 83 -28.47 -2.27 -0.55
CA PHE A 83 -27.48 -1.29 -0.99
C PHE A 83 -27.07 -0.30 0.12
N GLU A 84 -25.94 0.37 -0.10
CA GLU A 84 -25.36 1.35 0.81
C GLU A 84 -25.39 2.75 0.17
N ILE A 85 -25.69 3.78 0.95
CA ILE A 85 -25.55 5.18 0.54
C ILE A 85 -24.29 5.71 1.23
N ASN A 86 -23.23 5.89 0.46
CA ASN A 86 -22.00 6.52 0.94
C ASN A 86 -22.12 8.04 0.83
N VAL A 87 -21.80 8.73 1.92
CA VAL A 87 -21.83 10.18 2.03
C VAL A 87 -20.46 10.66 2.53
N HIS A 88 -19.77 11.49 1.74
CA HIS A 88 -18.52 12.12 2.15
C HIS A 88 -18.68 13.64 2.17
N LEU A 89 -18.52 14.22 3.35
CA LEU A 89 -18.65 15.65 3.62
C LEU A 89 -17.27 16.23 3.95
N SER A 90 -16.93 17.32 3.28
CA SER A 90 -15.69 18.06 3.48
C SER A 90 -15.96 19.57 3.47
N ASP A 91 -14.94 20.35 3.81
CA ASP A 91 -14.99 21.82 3.83
C ASP A 91 -15.22 22.45 2.44
N VAL A 92 -15.07 21.66 1.35
CA VAL A 92 -15.08 22.16 -0.05
C VAL A 92 -16.01 21.39 -1.01
N TYR A 93 -16.34 20.13 -0.71
CA TYR A 93 -17.28 19.33 -1.51
C TYR A 93 -18.10 18.38 -0.63
N TRP A 94 -19.32 18.09 -1.08
CA TRP A 94 -20.19 17.06 -0.54
C TRP A 94 -20.44 16.04 -1.66
N VAL A 95 -20.17 14.75 -1.39
CA VAL A 95 -20.41 13.64 -2.33
C VAL A 95 -21.41 12.68 -1.70
N VAL A 96 -22.44 12.33 -2.46
CA VAL A 96 -23.42 11.28 -2.12
C VAL A 96 -23.46 10.30 -3.28
N GLY A 97 -23.37 9.00 -3.00
CA GLY A 97 -23.42 7.98 -4.05
C GLY A 97 -23.58 6.56 -3.51
N ILE A 98 -24.12 5.67 -4.35
CA ILE A 98 -24.24 4.24 -4.07
C ILE A 98 -22.98 3.54 -4.60
N PRO A 99 -22.25 2.73 -3.81
CA PRO A 99 -21.09 2.01 -4.29
C PRO A 99 -21.54 0.84 -5.17
N VAL A 100 -20.99 0.76 -6.38
CA VAL A 100 -21.27 -0.32 -7.35
C VAL A 100 -20.83 -1.70 -6.81
N PHE A 101 -19.85 -1.73 -5.89
CA PHE A 101 -19.33 -2.95 -5.28
C PHE A 101 -19.60 -2.95 -3.77
N ARG A 102 -20.24 -4.02 -3.26
CA ARG A 102 -20.47 -4.22 -1.81
C ARG A 102 -19.17 -4.41 -1.00
N LEU A 103 -18.13 -4.95 -1.62
CA LEU A 103 -16.83 -5.19 -0.99
C LEU A 103 -15.74 -4.31 -1.65
N PRO A 104 -14.72 -3.87 -0.92
CA PRO A 104 -13.62 -3.10 -1.50
C PRO A 104 -12.86 -3.93 -2.54
N LEU A 105 -12.56 -3.37 -3.72
CA LEU A 105 -11.79 -4.06 -4.78
C LEU A 105 -10.37 -4.51 -4.36
N ALA A 106 -9.87 -4.04 -3.21
CA ALA A 106 -8.63 -4.51 -2.60
C ALA A 106 -8.79 -5.84 -1.82
N GLN A 107 -10.00 -6.37 -1.66
CA GLN A 107 -10.28 -7.66 -1.04
C GLN A 107 -10.25 -8.74 -2.13
N ARG A 108 -9.08 -9.33 -2.34
CA ARG A 108 -8.87 -10.43 -3.29
C ARG A 108 -9.29 -11.76 -2.65
N SER A 109 -10.15 -12.53 -3.33
CA SER A 109 -10.61 -13.85 -2.84
C SER A 109 -9.49 -14.91 -2.76
N TYR A 110 -8.46 -14.78 -3.59
CA TYR A 110 -7.29 -15.67 -3.63
C TYR A 110 -6.24 -15.39 -2.54
N ILE A 111 -6.37 -14.31 -1.76
CA ILE A 111 -5.42 -13.96 -0.68
C ILE A 111 -6.00 -14.35 0.68
N LYS A 112 -5.55 -15.49 1.23
CA LYS A 112 -5.92 -15.99 2.57
C LYS A 112 -5.30 -15.14 3.69
N THR A 113 -4.07 -14.67 3.51
CA THR A 113 -3.32 -13.88 4.49
C THR A 113 -2.95 -12.52 3.91
N ALA A 114 -3.53 -11.45 4.46
CA ALA A 114 -3.32 -10.08 3.99
C ALA A 114 -1.93 -9.53 4.32
N GLY A 115 -1.25 -8.97 3.32
CA GLY A 115 0.06 -8.32 3.44
C GLY A 115 0.00 -6.81 3.17
N LEU A 116 0.74 -6.36 2.15
CA LEU A 116 0.53 -5.06 1.53
C LEU A 116 -0.89 -4.98 0.93
N ARG A 117 -1.49 -3.79 0.85
CA ARG A 117 -2.80 -3.62 0.22
C ARG A 117 -2.72 -3.99 -1.27
N PRO A 118 -3.51 -4.95 -1.79
CA PRO A 118 -3.38 -5.44 -3.17
C PRO A 118 -3.35 -4.36 -4.25
N THR A 119 -4.19 -3.31 -4.16
CA THR A 119 -4.16 -2.19 -5.12
C THR A 119 -2.81 -1.43 -5.16
N ILE A 120 -2.05 -1.41 -4.06
CA ILE A 120 -0.70 -0.80 -4.01
C ILE A 120 0.32 -1.77 -4.59
N ALA A 121 0.25 -3.06 -4.24
CA ALA A 121 1.07 -4.11 -4.83
C ALA A 121 0.94 -4.17 -6.36
N TRP A 122 -0.28 -4.15 -6.89
CA TRP A 122 -0.54 -4.06 -8.34
C TRP A 122 0.04 -2.77 -8.95
N THR A 123 -0.10 -1.61 -8.28
CA THR A 123 0.50 -0.35 -8.76
C THR A 123 2.02 -0.42 -8.85
N MET A 124 2.68 -1.09 -7.90
CA MET A 124 4.13 -1.29 -7.91
C MET A 124 4.56 -2.28 -9.01
N ALA A 125 3.81 -3.36 -9.23
CA ALA A 125 4.05 -4.32 -10.32
C ALA A 125 3.84 -3.68 -11.71
N PHE A 126 2.82 -2.83 -11.86
CA PHE A 126 2.57 -2.04 -13.06
C PHE A 126 3.74 -1.10 -13.39
N LEU A 127 4.24 -0.36 -12.38
CA LEU A 127 5.39 0.54 -12.54
C LEU A 127 6.71 -0.19 -12.84
N ALA A 128 6.79 -1.50 -12.58
CA ALA A 128 7.96 -2.31 -12.93
C ALA A 128 8.01 -2.69 -14.43
N ASP A 129 6.96 -2.40 -15.20
CA ASP A 129 6.86 -2.57 -16.66
C ASP A 129 7.26 -3.99 -17.13
N ILE A 130 6.76 -5.00 -16.40
CA ILE A 130 7.05 -6.42 -16.58
C ILE A 130 6.63 -6.87 -18.00
N LYS A 131 7.54 -7.55 -18.70
CA LYS A 131 7.33 -8.06 -20.07
C LYS A 131 7.08 -9.56 -20.09
N ALA A 132 6.56 -10.04 -21.21
CA ALA A 132 6.48 -11.45 -21.54
C ALA A 132 7.84 -12.14 -21.35
N GLY A 133 7.88 -13.25 -20.62
CA GLY A 133 9.09 -13.99 -20.32
C GLY A 133 10.05 -13.35 -19.30
N SER A 134 9.74 -12.18 -18.74
CA SER A 134 10.58 -11.54 -17.71
C SER A 134 10.61 -12.31 -16.39
N VAL A 135 11.71 -12.17 -15.65
CA VAL A 135 11.86 -12.61 -14.25
C VAL A 135 11.72 -11.39 -13.32
N LEU A 136 10.74 -11.44 -12.41
CA LEU A 136 10.57 -10.46 -11.33
C LEU A 136 11.02 -11.03 -9.99
N LEU A 137 11.69 -10.20 -9.18
CA LEU A 137 12.08 -10.50 -7.81
C LEU A 137 11.41 -9.54 -6.80
N ASP A 138 10.86 -10.11 -5.72
CA ASP A 138 10.61 -9.39 -4.46
C ASP A 138 11.54 -9.95 -3.38
N PRO A 139 12.61 -9.23 -2.99
CA PRO A 139 13.61 -9.76 -2.07
C PRO A 139 13.21 -9.68 -0.58
N MET A 140 12.03 -9.12 -0.27
CA MET A 140 11.49 -9.03 1.10
C MET A 140 9.98 -9.36 1.11
N CYS A 141 9.60 -10.44 0.42
CA CYS A 141 8.25 -10.65 -0.09
C CYS A 141 7.16 -10.86 0.98
N GLY A 142 7.52 -11.12 2.24
CA GLY A 142 6.57 -11.34 3.32
C GLY A 142 5.58 -12.46 3.01
N VAL A 143 4.29 -12.10 2.89
CA VAL A 143 3.20 -13.04 2.54
C VAL A 143 2.89 -13.08 1.03
N GLY A 144 3.81 -12.59 0.20
CA GLY A 144 3.80 -12.73 -1.27
C GLY A 144 2.91 -11.77 -2.05
N THR A 145 2.28 -10.76 -1.42
CA THR A 145 1.20 -9.98 -2.06
C THR A 145 1.62 -9.23 -3.33
N ILE A 146 2.88 -8.76 -3.43
CA ILE A 146 3.43 -8.16 -4.66
C ILE A 146 3.50 -9.19 -5.80
N LEU A 147 4.01 -10.39 -5.50
CA LEU A 147 4.18 -11.48 -6.46
C LEU A 147 2.84 -12.00 -6.98
N LEU A 148 1.81 -12.08 -6.12
CA LEU A 148 0.46 -12.50 -6.49
C LEU A 148 -0.18 -11.52 -7.48
N GLU A 149 -0.22 -10.22 -7.15
CA GLU A 149 -0.82 -9.21 -8.04
C GLU A 149 -0.04 -9.08 -9.36
N ALA A 150 1.28 -9.32 -9.35
CA ALA A 150 2.11 -9.32 -10.55
C ALA A 150 1.87 -10.55 -11.44
N ALA A 151 1.66 -11.74 -10.84
CA ALA A 151 1.45 -13.00 -11.56
C ALA A 151 0.03 -13.19 -12.10
N GLU A 152 -0.97 -12.57 -11.47
CA GLU A 152 -2.31 -12.41 -12.04
C GLU A 152 -2.29 -11.52 -13.30
N GLU A 153 -1.52 -10.42 -13.25
CA GLU A 153 -1.38 -9.43 -14.33
C GLU A 153 -0.46 -9.90 -15.47
N ARG A 154 0.60 -10.67 -15.19
CA ARG A 154 1.54 -11.22 -16.17
C ARG A 154 1.70 -12.72 -16.02
N GLN A 155 0.80 -13.44 -16.68
CA GLN A 155 0.70 -14.89 -16.61
C GLN A 155 1.84 -15.64 -17.33
N ASP A 156 2.64 -14.93 -18.12
CA ASP A 156 3.72 -15.38 -18.99
C ASP A 156 5.12 -14.95 -18.49
N SER A 157 5.21 -14.52 -17.23
CA SER A 157 6.46 -14.16 -16.52
C SER A 157 6.76 -15.15 -15.38
N VAL A 158 8.00 -15.11 -14.86
CA VAL A 158 8.43 -15.90 -13.70
C VAL A 158 8.66 -14.99 -12.50
N PHE A 159 8.23 -15.44 -11.32
CA PHE A 159 8.25 -14.65 -10.10
C PHE A 159 9.08 -15.35 -9.02
N ILE A 160 9.93 -14.58 -8.35
CA ILE A 160 10.80 -15.04 -7.27
C ILE A 160 10.54 -14.18 -6.03
N GLY A 161 10.22 -14.81 -4.91
CA GLY A 161 10.13 -14.16 -3.60
C GLY A 161 11.23 -14.65 -2.67
N THR A 162 11.91 -13.72 -1.99
CA THR A 162 12.75 -14.07 -0.84
C THR A 162 12.29 -13.38 0.44
N ASP A 163 12.39 -14.09 1.56
CA ASP A 163 12.24 -13.51 2.90
C ASP A 163 13.14 -14.29 3.88
N ILE A 164 13.56 -13.64 4.96
CA ILE A 164 14.37 -14.23 6.03
C ILE A 164 13.51 -15.06 7.01
N SER A 165 12.20 -14.77 7.05
CA SER A 165 11.23 -15.33 7.98
C SER A 165 10.48 -16.53 7.38
N GLU A 166 10.81 -17.72 7.87
CA GLU A 166 10.11 -18.99 7.57
C GLU A 166 8.59 -18.88 7.78
N SER A 167 8.15 -18.16 8.81
CA SER A 167 6.73 -17.92 9.09
C SER A 167 6.04 -17.06 8.03
N GLN A 168 6.74 -16.08 7.45
CA GLN A 168 6.20 -15.25 6.37
C GLN A 168 6.08 -16.09 5.08
N LEU A 169 7.14 -16.82 4.72
CA LEU A 169 7.16 -17.71 3.56
C LEU A 169 6.08 -18.80 3.64
N LYS A 170 5.83 -19.38 4.83
CA LYS A 170 4.74 -20.34 5.03
C LYS A 170 3.36 -19.74 4.70
N MET A 171 3.12 -18.48 5.07
CA MET A 171 1.88 -17.78 4.73
C MET A 171 1.85 -17.36 3.24
N ALA A 172 3.01 -17.02 2.65
CA ALA A 172 3.12 -16.78 1.22
C ALA A 172 2.79 -18.05 0.40
N HIS A 173 3.32 -19.22 0.76
CA HIS A 173 2.96 -20.50 0.12
C HIS A 173 1.45 -20.76 0.17
N GLN A 174 0.79 -20.52 1.31
CA GLN A 174 -0.67 -20.69 1.44
C GLN A 174 -1.47 -19.72 0.56
N ASN A 175 -0.97 -18.51 0.32
CA ASN A 175 -1.55 -17.56 -0.64
C ASN A 175 -1.31 -18.00 -2.10
N VAL A 176 -0.09 -18.39 -2.45
CA VAL A 176 0.29 -18.85 -3.80
C VAL A 176 -0.51 -20.09 -4.21
N GLU A 177 -0.66 -21.05 -3.30
CA GLU A 177 -1.54 -22.22 -3.45
C GLU A 177 -3.00 -21.79 -3.63
N SER A 178 -3.49 -20.84 -2.82
CA SER A 178 -4.87 -20.36 -2.90
C SER A 178 -5.20 -19.57 -4.16
N ALA A 179 -4.19 -19.10 -4.89
CA ALA A 179 -4.32 -18.45 -6.19
C ALA A 179 -4.09 -19.43 -7.37
N GLY A 180 -3.65 -20.66 -7.11
CA GLY A 180 -3.24 -21.61 -8.16
C GLY A 180 -1.92 -21.24 -8.85
N LEU A 181 -1.13 -20.34 -8.25
CA LEU A 181 0.08 -19.75 -8.86
C LEU A 181 1.38 -20.49 -8.54
N SER A 182 1.31 -21.68 -7.93
CA SER A 182 2.46 -22.48 -7.50
C SER A 182 3.43 -22.89 -8.62
N GLY A 183 2.99 -22.85 -9.88
CA GLY A 183 3.86 -23.07 -11.05
C GLY A 183 4.59 -21.82 -11.56
N LYS A 184 4.34 -20.64 -10.98
CA LYS A 184 4.88 -19.34 -11.44
C LYS A 184 5.65 -18.58 -10.36
N ILE A 185 5.22 -18.68 -9.10
CA ILE A 185 5.83 -17.99 -7.96
C ILE A 185 6.72 -18.97 -7.17
N ASN A 186 8.02 -18.75 -7.27
CA ASN A 186 9.05 -19.49 -6.54
C ASN A 186 9.39 -18.75 -5.25
N LEU A 187 9.33 -19.42 -4.11
CA LEU A 187 9.62 -18.83 -2.80
C LEU A 187 10.88 -19.46 -2.20
N ILE A 188 11.83 -18.62 -1.79
CA ILE A 188 13.17 -19.04 -1.32
C ILE A 188 13.49 -18.33 -0.01
N ARG A 189 14.00 -19.05 0.99
CA ARG A 189 14.49 -18.43 2.22
C ARG A 189 15.86 -17.78 1.97
N GLY A 190 15.97 -16.48 2.24
CA GLY A 190 17.18 -15.70 1.95
C GLY A 190 17.17 -14.33 2.63
N SER A 191 18.29 -13.61 2.57
CA SER A 191 18.38 -12.23 3.06
C SER A 191 18.43 -11.26 1.89
N ALA A 192 17.75 -10.12 2.00
CA ALA A 192 17.92 -9.03 1.03
C ALA A 192 19.34 -8.41 1.06
N THR A 193 20.16 -8.75 2.07
CA THR A 193 21.59 -8.38 2.16
C THR A 193 22.54 -9.39 1.50
N GLU A 194 22.01 -10.53 1.04
CA GLU A 194 22.75 -11.59 0.35
C GLU A 194 21.74 -12.40 -0.47
N ILE A 195 21.35 -11.84 -1.63
CA ILE A 195 20.26 -12.38 -2.44
C ILE A 195 20.75 -13.67 -3.14
N PRO A 196 20.10 -14.82 -2.97
CA PRO A 196 20.57 -16.14 -3.45
C PRO A 196 20.35 -16.35 -4.96
N LEU A 197 20.67 -15.34 -5.76
CA LEU A 197 20.56 -15.31 -7.22
C LEU A 197 21.86 -14.77 -7.84
N GLN A 198 22.11 -15.13 -9.10
CA GLN A 198 23.30 -14.68 -9.84
C GLN A 198 23.24 -13.17 -10.16
N PRO A 199 24.39 -12.50 -10.36
CA PRO A 199 24.41 -11.13 -10.88
C PRO A 199 23.68 -11.03 -12.23
N ALA A 200 22.97 -9.92 -12.47
CA ALA A 200 22.21 -9.66 -13.69
C ALA A 200 21.30 -10.84 -14.14
N SER A 201 20.57 -11.44 -13.20
CA SER A 201 19.66 -12.58 -13.44
C SER A 201 18.17 -12.24 -13.48
N VAL A 202 17.77 -11.02 -13.04
CA VAL A 202 16.35 -10.60 -13.01
C VAL A 202 16.12 -9.32 -13.81
N ASP A 203 14.95 -9.20 -14.43
CA ASP A 203 14.58 -8.07 -15.30
C ASP A 203 13.86 -6.95 -14.51
N ALA A 204 13.21 -7.30 -13.40
CA ALA A 204 12.53 -6.36 -12.52
C ALA A 204 12.71 -6.73 -11.04
N ILE A 205 12.77 -5.72 -10.17
CA ILE A 205 12.71 -5.86 -8.72
C ILE A 205 11.57 -4.99 -8.16
N VAL A 206 10.73 -5.55 -7.31
CA VAL A 206 9.61 -4.84 -6.67
C VAL A 206 9.55 -5.20 -5.18
N CYS A 207 9.67 -4.23 -4.27
CA CYS A 207 9.86 -4.50 -2.84
C CYS A 207 9.09 -3.50 -1.94
N ASP A 208 8.43 -4.00 -0.89
CA ASP A 208 7.91 -3.21 0.24
C ASP A 208 8.91 -3.25 1.41
N LEU A 209 9.75 -2.22 1.53
CA LEU A 209 10.82 -2.20 2.54
C LEU A 209 10.24 -2.04 3.96
N PRO A 210 10.75 -2.74 4.99
CA PRO A 210 10.08 -2.80 6.29
C PRO A 210 10.27 -1.52 7.14
N PHE A 211 9.23 -0.67 7.23
CA PHE A 211 9.28 0.61 7.98
C PHE A 211 9.13 0.47 9.52
N GLY A 212 9.74 -0.54 10.14
CA GLY A 212 9.97 -0.67 11.59
C GLY A 212 8.76 -0.70 12.55
N ARG A 213 7.52 -0.46 12.07
CA ARG A 213 6.32 -0.33 12.91
C ARG A 213 5.56 -1.63 13.15
N LYS A 214 5.53 -2.55 12.16
CA LYS A 214 4.89 -3.87 12.29
C LYS A 214 5.88 -4.97 12.69
N PHE A 215 7.15 -4.85 12.28
CA PHE A 215 8.20 -5.84 12.53
C PHE A 215 9.37 -5.17 13.27
N LYS A 216 9.67 -5.66 14.47
CA LYS A 216 10.82 -5.22 15.27
C LYS A 216 12.08 -5.97 14.82
N CYS A 217 12.69 -5.52 13.71
CA CYS A 217 14.08 -5.87 13.43
C CYS A 217 14.99 -5.37 14.57
N LYS A 218 15.97 -6.19 14.98
CA LYS A 218 16.98 -5.78 15.98
C LYS A 218 17.98 -4.75 15.43
N THR A 219 18.06 -4.65 14.11
CA THR A 219 18.92 -3.73 13.35
C THR A 219 18.04 -2.70 12.65
N ASP A 220 18.48 -1.44 12.59
CA ASP A 220 17.80 -0.41 11.82
C ASP A 220 17.90 -0.72 10.31
N ILE A 221 16.77 -0.68 9.60
CA ILE A 221 16.74 -0.85 8.15
C ILE A 221 17.61 0.19 7.43
N ARG A 222 17.83 1.38 8.03
CA ARG A 222 18.71 2.43 7.47
C ARG A 222 20.16 2.01 7.31
N THR A 223 20.69 1.18 8.22
CA THR A 223 22.10 0.75 8.18
C THR A 223 22.30 -0.43 7.23
N LEU A 224 21.26 -1.24 7.03
CA LEU A 224 21.25 -2.34 6.06
C LEU A 224 20.91 -1.87 4.63
N LEU A 225 20.23 -0.74 4.47
CA LEU A 225 19.75 -0.27 3.17
C LEU A 225 20.85 -0.19 2.08
N PRO A 226 22.07 0.32 2.33
CA PRO A 226 23.11 0.34 1.30
C PRO A 226 23.52 -1.06 0.83
N THR A 227 23.58 -2.03 1.74
CA THR A 227 23.86 -3.44 1.39
C THR A 227 22.72 -4.05 0.59
N VAL A 228 21.46 -3.79 0.98
CA VAL A 228 20.27 -4.26 0.26
C VAL A 228 20.20 -3.66 -1.16
N LEU A 229 20.46 -2.36 -1.31
CA LEU A 229 20.48 -1.70 -2.61
C LEU A 229 21.61 -2.20 -3.50
N LYS A 230 22.80 -2.47 -2.94
CA LYS A 230 23.91 -3.07 -3.67
C LYS A 230 23.56 -4.47 -4.20
N GLU A 231 22.83 -5.27 -3.41
CA GLU A 231 22.38 -6.60 -3.82
C GLU A 231 21.27 -6.54 -4.88
N MET A 232 20.30 -5.63 -4.72
CA MET A 232 19.30 -5.33 -5.75
C MET A 232 19.98 -4.88 -7.06
N GLU A 233 20.95 -3.96 -6.99
CA GLU A 233 21.74 -3.53 -8.13
C GLU A 233 22.52 -4.69 -8.74
N ARG A 234 23.13 -5.57 -7.93
CA ARG A 234 23.89 -6.74 -8.40
C ARG A 234 23.02 -7.70 -9.23
N VAL A 235 21.85 -8.08 -8.74
CA VAL A 235 21.00 -9.10 -9.39
C VAL A 235 20.17 -8.54 -10.55
N LEU A 236 19.87 -7.22 -10.56
CA LEU A 236 19.12 -6.57 -11.64
C LEU A 236 19.93 -6.44 -12.93
N ARG A 237 19.30 -6.74 -14.07
CA ARG A 237 19.87 -6.56 -15.41
C ARG A 237 19.90 -5.10 -15.85
N VAL A 238 20.87 -4.74 -16.68
CA VAL A 238 20.90 -3.44 -17.35
C VAL A 238 19.65 -3.31 -18.23
N GLY A 239 18.98 -2.15 -18.15
CA GLY A 239 17.67 -1.91 -18.75
C GLY A 239 16.48 -2.25 -17.84
N GLY A 240 16.69 -3.02 -16.77
CA GLY A 240 15.65 -3.44 -15.83
C GLY A 240 15.17 -2.37 -14.86
N ASN A 241 14.00 -2.60 -14.26
CA ASN A 241 13.34 -1.66 -13.34
C ASN A 241 13.48 -2.08 -11.88
N LEU A 242 13.65 -1.11 -10.98
CA LEU A 242 13.62 -1.27 -9.53
C LEU A 242 12.51 -0.39 -8.95
N VAL A 243 11.52 -0.99 -8.31
CA VAL A 243 10.38 -0.30 -7.70
C VAL A 243 10.36 -0.55 -6.19
N LEU A 244 10.52 0.51 -5.41
CA LEU A 244 10.60 0.46 -3.95
C LEU A 244 9.46 1.25 -3.32
N LEU A 245 8.63 0.62 -2.50
CA LEU A 245 7.79 1.35 -1.55
C LEU A 245 8.66 1.77 -0.36
N LEU A 246 8.54 3.04 0.03
CA LEU A 246 9.31 3.69 1.09
C LEU A 246 8.42 4.53 2.01
N SER A 247 8.71 4.55 3.31
CA SER A 247 8.16 5.59 4.20
C SER A 247 8.88 6.93 3.97
N PRO A 248 8.25 8.09 4.23
CA PRO A 248 8.90 9.39 4.04
C PRO A 248 10.28 9.54 4.73
N PRO A 249 10.49 9.06 5.98
CA PRO A 249 11.81 9.11 6.62
C PRO A 249 12.86 8.19 5.99
N LEU A 250 12.48 7.20 5.18
CA LEU A 250 13.38 6.32 4.44
C LEU A 250 13.61 6.82 3.00
N SER A 251 12.63 7.49 2.40
CA SER A 251 12.76 8.23 1.13
C SER A 251 13.83 9.34 1.21
N VAL A 252 13.81 10.15 2.29
CA VAL A 252 14.84 11.17 2.56
C VAL A 252 16.21 10.56 2.88
N HIS A 253 16.26 9.29 3.30
CA HIS A 253 17.51 8.57 3.56
C HIS A 253 18.11 8.01 2.28
N ILE A 254 17.32 7.29 1.47
CA ILE A 254 17.79 6.70 0.22
C ILE A 254 18.32 7.77 -0.74
N GLN A 255 17.67 8.92 -0.86
CA GLN A 255 18.08 9.99 -1.78
C GLN A 255 19.54 10.44 -1.59
N LYS A 256 20.06 10.38 -0.35
CA LYS A 256 21.47 10.73 -0.05
C LYS A 256 22.49 9.82 -0.73
N HIS A 257 22.12 8.57 -1.01
CA HIS A 257 22.97 7.59 -1.68
C HIS A 257 22.94 7.70 -3.21
N PHE A 258 21.99 8.46 -3.78
CA PHE A 258 21.80 8.64 -5.22
C PHE A 258 22.24 10.02 -5.71
N SER A 259 22.27 11.03 -4.84
CA SER A 259 22.67 12.40 -5.18
C SER A 259 24.19 12.60 -5.24
N SER A 260 24.81 12.28 -6.37
CA SER A 260 25.85 13.19 -6.88
C SER A 260 25.17 14.44 -7.45
N ASP A 261 25.70 15.62 -7.17
CA ASP A 261 25.03 16.88 -7.46
C ASP A 261 24.98 17.17 -8.98
N ARG A 262 23.84 16.86 -9.62
CA ARG A 262 23.57 17.05 -11.05
C ARG A 262 22.13 17.48 -11.33
N MET A 263 21.73 18.65 -10.82
CA MET A 263 20.60 19.37 -11.41
C MET A 263 20.96 19.90 -12.81
N VAL A 264 20.64 19.13 -13.85
CA VAL A 264 20.49 19.64 -15.22
C VAL A 264 19.07 19.32 -15.65
N GLY A 265 18.23 20.36 -15.80
CA GLY A 265 16.78 20.18 -15.86
C GLY A 265 16.18 20.18 -17.27
N SER A 266 15.10 19.42 -17.42
CA SER A 266 13.91 19.85 -18.15
C SER A 266 12.70 19.03 -17.69
N GLY A 267 11.48 19.58 -17.75
CA GLY A 267 10.25 18.81 -17.54
C GLY A 267 9.76 18.60 -16.09
N ILE A 268 10.08 19.48 -15.13
CA ILE A 268 9.47 19.43 -13.79
C ILE A 268 7.99 19.81 -13.88
N THR A 269 7.09 18.84 -13.76
CA THR A 269 5.75 19.07 -13.20
C THR A 269 5.91 19.39 -11.72
N SER A 270 5.38 20.53 -11.27
CA SER A 270 5.77 21.17 -10.00
C SER A 270 5.75 20.24 -8.78
N PRO A 271 6.80 20.25 -7.93
CA PRO A 271 6.76 19.53 -6.67
C PRO A 271 5.69 20.14 -5.75
N VAL A 272 4.79 19.30 -5.23
CA VAL A 272 3.80 19.73 -4.22
C VAL A 272 4.57 20.17 -2.98
N ARG A 273 4.39 21.44 -2.57
CA ARG A 273 5.00 21.97 -1.35
C ARG A 273 4.53 21.18 -0.14
N VAL A 274 5.48 20.80 0.71
CA VAL A 274 5.19 20.25 2.03
C VAL A 274 5.04 21.43 2.99
N ASP A 275 3.81 21.88 3.21
CA ASP A 275 3.54 22.92 4.20
C ASP A 275 3.77 22.35 5.61
N SER A 276 4.93 22.69 6.18
CA SER A 276 5.35 22.28 7.52
C SER A 276 4.69 23.14 8.61
N SER A 277 3.36 23.25 8.57
CA SER A 277 2.56 24.13 9.43
C SER A 277 1.39 23.40 10.11
N PHE A 278 1.70 22.29 10.79
CA PHE A 278 0.84 21.73 11.84
C PHE A 278 1.64 21.58 13.13
N SER A 279 1.47 22.56 14.03
CA SER A 279 2.02 22.57 15.38
C SER A 279 1.40 21.46 16.23
N THR A 280 2.25 20.70 16.92
CA THR A 280 1.83 19.70 17.91
C THR A 280 1.49 20.36 19.25
N ASP A 281 0.20 20.52 19.54
CA ASP A 281 -0.39 20.82 20.85
C ASP A 281 -1.88 20.39 20.81
N THR A 282 -2.54 19.91 21.87
CA THR A 282 -2.13 19.65 23.28
C THR A 282 -2.90 18.44 23.84
N ASN A 283 -2.59 18.07 25.10
CA ASN A 283 -3.35 17.12 25.94
C ASN A 283 -4.88 17.22 25.86
N THR A 284 -5.57 16.09 26.01
CA THR A 284 -6.82 16.00 26.79
C THR A 284 -6.90 14.64 27.49
N GLN A 285 -7.16 14.64 28.80
CA GLN A 285 -7.36 13.42 29.57
C GLN A 285 -8.83 12.95 29.49
N ALA A 286 -9.02 11.64 29.36
CA ALA A 286 -10.25 10.98 29.79
C ALA A 286 -9.89 9.58 30.35
N GLY A 287 -10.24 9.33 31.62
CA GLY A 287 -10.28 7.98 32.18
C GLY A 287 -11.62 7.29 31.85
N SER A 288 -11.91 6.08 32.33
CA SER A 288 -11.13 5.16 33.17
C SER A 288 -11.84 3.79 33.17
N ALA A 289 -11.12 2.67 33.10
CA ALA A 289 -11.44 1.40 33.79
C ALA A 289 -10.42 0.28 33.48
N ASP A 290 -10.15 -0.54 34.48
CA ASP A 290 -9.78 -1.98 34.44
C ASP A 290 -8.78 -2.50 33.37
N ARG A 291 -7.64 -3.13 33.73
CA ARG A 291 -7.42 -4.03 34.89
C ARG A 291 -6.06 -3.87 35.59
N LYS A 292 -5.99 -4.49 36.78
CA LYS A 292 -4.90 -4.40 37.77
C LYS A 292 -3.58 -5.02 37.34
N LEU A 293 -2.48 -4.38 37.76
CA LEU A 293 -1.15 -4.97 37.91
C LEU A 293 -1.10 -5.94 39.10
N LEU A 294 -0.20 -6.94 39.00
CA LEU A 294 0.44 -7.60 40.14
C LEU A 294 1.91 -7.88 39.81
N GLN A 295 2.79 -6.93 40.14
CA GLN A 295 4.21 -7.17 40.38
C GLN A 295 4.61 -6.41 41.64
N GLN A 296 5.35 -7.06 42.53
CA GLN A 296 5.80 -6.49 43.80
C GLN A 296 7.17 -5.84 43.63
N GLU A 297 7.36 -4.68 44.24
CA GLU A 297 8.68 -4.07 44.42
C GLU A 297 9.44 -4.74 45.59
N ASN A 298 10.77 -4.65 45.57
CA ASN A 298 11.49 -4.13 46.73
C ASN A 298 12.84 -3.50 46.32
N PRO A 299 13.32 -2.41 46.96
CA PRO A 299 14.47 -1.62 46.47
C PRO A 299 15.70 -1.68 47.40
N ARG A 300 16.68 -0.77 47.16
CA ARG A 300 17.91 -0.41 47.94
C ARG A 300 19.21 -0.97 47.30
N ARG A 301 20.39 -0.30 47.38
CA ARG A 301 20.75 0.99 48.04
C ARG A 301 21.90 1.74 47.31
N ARG A 302 22.24 2.90 47.89
CA ARG A 302 23.03 4.07 47.43
C ARG A 302 24.56 3.94 47.70
N ASN A 303 25.32 4.99 47.32
CA ASN A 303 26.71 5.36 47.73
C ASN A 303 27.87 4.75 46.89
N GLU A 304 29.08 5.33 46.71
CA GLU A 304 29.77 6.66 46.91
C GLU A 304 31.20 6.53 46.27
N VAL A 305 32.06 7.52 45.94
CA VAL A 305 32.05 9.01 45.78
C VAL A 305 33.40 9.46 45.12
N ALA A 306 33.52 10.73 44.67
CA ALA A 306 34.79 11.46 44.33
C ALA A 306 35.63 10.97 43.12
N ASP A 307 36.64 11.67 42.58
CA ASP A 307 36.88 13.11 42.27
C ASP A 307 38.04 13.20 41.24
N GLY A 308 38.26 14.32 40.51
CA GLY A 308 39.37 14.41 39.55
C GLY A 308 39.51 15.68 38.70
N GLU A 309 40.26 16.67 39.22
CA GLU A 309 40.80 17.86 38.53
C GLU A 309 42.10 17.54 37.73
N ALA A 310 42.67 18.34 36.80
CA ALA A 310 42.25 19.59 36.12
C ALA A 310 43.14 19.94 34.89
N ALA A 311 42.67 20.94 34.10
CA ALA A 311 43.41 22.03 33.43
C ALA A 311 44.52 21.82 32.34
N ARG A 312 44.18 22.34 31.13
CA ARG A 312 44.89 23.36 30.33
C ARG A 312 46.34 23.15 29.81
N ALA A 313 46.50 23.36 28.49
CA ALA A 313 47.48 24.31 27.91
C ALA A 313 47.02 24.78 26.50
N HIS A 314 47.44 25.98 26.07
CA HIS A 314 47.26 26.50 24.69
C HIS A 314 48.60 26.50 23.94
N ALA A 315 48.54 26.38 22.60
CA ALA A 315 49.54 26.95 21.69
C ALA A 315 48.92 27.20 20.30
N GLU A 316 49.03 28.43 19.81
CA GLU A 316 48.83 28.77 18.39
C GLU A 316 50.22 29.07 17.79
N HIS A 317 50.47 28.76 16.50
CA HIS A 317 51.04 29.75 15.58
C HIS A 317 51.15 29.36 14.09
N THR A 318 50.71 30.29 13.23
CA THR A 318 51.17 30.56 11.84
C THR A 318 50.89 29.58 10.68
N VAL A 319 51.03 30.13 9.47
CA VAL A 319 50.55 29.61 8.17
C VAL A 319 51.73 29.34 7.23
N ALA A 320 51.64 28.28 6.44
CA ALA A 320 52.38 28.12 5.18
C ALA A 320 51.43 27.52 4.12
N GLY A 321 51.49 28.01 2.88
CA GLY A 321 50.55 27.64 1.83
C GLY A 321 50.95 26.38 1.06
N ALA A 322 49.95 25.54 0.74
CA ALA A 322 50.06 24.47 -0.25
C ALA A 322 48.77 24.45 -1.10
N SER A 323 48.90 24.12 -2.38
CA SER A 323 47.78 24.10 -3.33
C SER A 323 46.75 23.03 -2.96
N SER A 324 45.48 23.43 -2.81
CA SER A 324 44.39 22.49 -2.62
C SER A 324 44.09 21.73 -3.92
N PRO A 325 44.03 20.38 -3.93
CA PRO A 325 43.20 19.69 -4.90
C PRO A 325 41.74 20.07 -4.62
N SER A 326 40.95 20.36 -5.66
CA SER A 326 39.51 20.48 -5.47
C SER A 326 38.97 19.17 -4.90
N PRO A 327 38.13 19.19 -3.83
CA PRO A 327 37.51 17.98 -3.35
C PRO A 327 36.65 17.40 -4.46
N ALA A 328 36.97 16.18 -4.91
CA ALA A 328 36.15 15.48 -5.88
C ALA A 328 34.75 15.33 -5.28
N LEU A 329 33.73 15.79 -6.02
CA LEU A 329 32.34 15.65 -5.59
C LEU A 329 32.06 14.17 -5.31
N PRO A 330 31.41 13.82 -4.18
CA PRO A 330 31.18 12.43 -3.83
C PRO A 330 30.38 11.74 -4.93
N LEU A 331 30.94 10.64 -5.44
CA LEU A 331 30.29 9.78 -6.40
C LEU A 331 29.12 9.09 -5.69
N ALA A 332 27.95 9.06 -6.33
CA ALA A 332 26.78 8.36 -5.79
C ALA A 332 27.11 6.89 -5.54
N ASP A 333 26.55 6.31 -4.48
CA ASP A 333 26.81 4.92 -4.08
C ASP A 333 26.27 3.90 -5.10
N PHE A 334 25.24 4.30 -5.88
CA PHE A 334 24.52 3.46 -6.84
C PHE A 334 24.38 4.13 -8.22
N PRO A 335 25.49 4.45 -8.91
CA PRO A 335 25.46 5.31 -10.10
C PRO A 335 24.80 4.63 -11.31
N SER A 336 24.60 3.31 -11.29
CA SER A 336 23.90 2.59 -12.38
C SER A 336 22.37 2.61 -12.23
N LEU A 337 21.82 3.03 -11.08
CA LEU A 337 20.38 3.08 -10.83
C LEU A 337 19.86 4.54 -10.94
N GLN A 338 19.36 4.92 -12.11
CA GLN A 338 18.80 6.25 -12.32
C GLN A 338 17.35 6.33 -11.82
N LEU A 339 17.00 7.41 -11.10
CA LEU A 339 15.63 7.64 -10.61
C LEU A 339 14.73 8.14 -11.75
N ASN A 340 13.66 7.41 -12.06
CA ASN A 340 12.66 7.82 -13.05
C ASN A 340 11.56 8.69 -12.41
N ALA A 341 11.01 8.27 -11.26
CA ALA A 341 9.88 8.96 -10.61
C ALA A 341 9.73 8.61 -9.13
N ILE A 342 9.00 9.46 -8.39
CA ILE A 342 8.52 9.19 -7.03
C ILE A 342 7.02 9.51 -6.96
N TYR A 343 6.21 8.55 -6.51
CA TYR A 343 4.75 8.68 -6.38
C TYR A 343 4.32 8.55 -4.91
N ARG A 344 3.61 9.55 -4.37
CA ARG A 344 3.00 9.46 -3.04
C ARG A 344 1.75 8.60 -3.09
N VAL A 345 1.64 7.63 -2.18
CA VAL A 345 0.49 6.72 -2.04
C VAL A 345 -0.02 6.69 -0.60
N SER A 346 -1.34 6.65 -0.42
CA SER A 346 -1.92 6.44 0.91
C SER A 346 -1.99 4.95 1.25
N LEU A 347 -1.35 4.57 2.35
CA LEU A 347 -1.44 3.24 2.97
C LEU A 347 -2.50 3.21 4.08
N GLY A 348 -3.48 4.12 4.04
CA GLY A 348 -4.49 4.32 5.08
C GLY A 348 -4.05 5.41 6.07
N LEU A 349 -3.62 5.01 7.27
CA LEU A 349 -3.20 5.93 8.35
C LEU A 349 -1.82 6.57 8.14
N THR A 350 -1.09 6.17 7.10
CA THR A 350 0.26 6.66 6.79
C THR A 350 0.44 6.78 5.28
N ASP A 351 1.22 7.77 4.85
CA ASP A 351 1.73 7.84 3.49
C ASP A 351 2.90 6.87 3.28
N GLY A 352 3.00 6.36 2.05
CA GLY A 352 4.20 5.79 1.47
C GLY A 352 4.58 6.55 0.19
N LEU A 353 5.78 6.28 -0.30
CA LEU A 353 6.36 6.84 -1.52
C LEU A 353 6.88 5.66 -2.35
N ILE A 354 6.30 5.43 -3.53
CA ILE A 354 6.83 4.47 -4.49
C ILE A 354 7.92 5.20 -5.29
N HIS A 355 9.18 4.83 -5.07
CA HIS A 355 10.28 5.22 -5.94
C HIS A 355 10.38 4.21 -7.10
N TRP A 356 10.58 4.71 -8.31
CA TRP A 356 10.88 3.90 -9.49
C TRP A 356 12.22 4.33 -10.06
N TYR A 357 13.15 3.38 -10.18
CA TYR A 357 14.46 3.53 -10.77
C TYR A 357 14.60 2.60 -11.98
N LYS A 358 15.47 2.96 -12.93
CA LYS A 358 15.90 2.12 -14.03
C LYS A 358 17.41 1.90 -13.98
N LYS A 359 17.85 0.65 -14.17
CA LYS A 359 19.26 0.32 -14.27
C LYS A 359 19.80 0.65 -15.65
N VAL A 360 20.90 1.39 -15.73
CA VAL A 360 21.61 1.75 -16.96
C VAL A 360 23.00 1.11 -17.00
N LEU A 361 23.65 1.16 -18.16
CA LEU A 361 25.08 0.85 -18.26
C LEU A 361 25.88 2.08 -17.81
N LEU A 362 26.95 1.87 -17.04
CA LEU A 362 27.94 2.91 -16.78
C LEU A 362 28.85 3.04 -18.00
N THR A 363 28.97 4.25 -18.53
CA THR A 363 29.78 4.63 -19.70
C THR A 363 31.07 5.30 -19.28
#